data_AF-F5YA77-F1
#
_entry.id   AF-F5YA77-F1
#
_cell.length_a   1.000
_cell.length_b   1.000
_cell.length_c   1.000
_cell.angle_alpha   90.00
_cell.angle_beta   90.00
_cell.angle_gamma   90.00
#
_symmetry.space_group_name_H-M   'P 1'
#
loop_
_entity.id
_entity.type
_entity.pdbx_description
1 polymer ?
#
loop_
_entity_poly.entity_id
_entity_poly.type
_entity_poly.pdbx_seq_one_letter_code
_entity_poly.pdbx_strand_id
1 'polypeptide(L)'
;MGQNLRARLGRIRAAQKNEEKIPSENSRRDSSGSRSPSGTEKAADPDSILPGWNQSGYKTLRRTVQSDLPFDAPEILLQALAILVPDFFRCSASKSMPVPGDLLFFDLETTGLSGGAGTVAFLAAFGRFRKQKLEITQYLLLDYPGEADFIEAVLKEFKIPGEAAGNSRREPVVVSYNGKSFDSQILKTRCLMNGVMAPDFFHADLLHPARRLWKTRLPDCSQATIETQILGLDRTGDISGAEAPEIWFNFLKTGETEALLDICEHNKKDICGLASILIALAEIAASPLGTREKFNFDFEALSLRWRETALKRTSFLNETEISAGKELLLKASEEGLPRAMFARALDLLREAEFKEGKRLLKRLISLKNIHPGTAEIKLLALRTLAMDAEWRVCDLQEALIHTEAALSLECLRESMKAEFIRRRERLLKKLGNPEVLNGN
;
A
#
# COMPACT_ATOMS: atom_id res chain seq x y z
N MET A 1 4.71 -25.74 25.99
CA MET A 1 4.59 -26.75 24.90
C MET A 1 4.09 -28.14 25.36
N GLY A 2 4.38 -28.63 26.58
CA GLY A 2 4.01 -30.01 26.99
C GLY A 2 2.53 -30.29 27.32
N GLN A 3 1.75 -29.27 27.71
CA GLN A 3 0.31 -29.46 28.03
C GLN A 3 -0.56 -29.65 26.76
N ASN A 4 -0.14 -29.11 25.62
CA ASN A 4 -0.87 -29.20 24.34
C ASN A 4 -0.84 -30.60 23.73
N LEU A 5 0.26 -31.35 23.93
CA LEU A 5 0.38 -32.73 23.42
C LEU A 5 -0.53 -33.70 24.20
N ARG A 6 -0.71 -33.46 25.51
CA ARG A 6 -1.50 -34.33 26.40
C ARG A 6 -2.99 -34.26 26.10
N ALA A 7 -3.51 -33.05 25.85
CA ALA A 7 -4.90 -32.85 25.41
C ALA A 7 -5.15 -33.43 24.01
N ARG A 8 -4.19 -33.28 23.09
CA ARG A 8 -4.25 -33.82 21.72
C ARG A 8 -4.22 -35.36 21.69
N LEU A 9 -3.37 -35.98 22.51
CA LEU A 9 -3.35 -37.44 22.71
C LEU A 9 -4.61 -37.95 23.41
N GLY A 10 -5.24 -37.14 24.27
CA GLY A 10 -6.52 -37.46 24.89
C GLY A 10 -7.65 -37.61 23.87
N ARG A 11 -7.72 -36.70 22.87
CA ARG A 11 -8.73 -36.75 21.79
C ARG A 11 -8.49 -37.93 20.84
N ILE A 12 -7.23 -38.22 20.48
CA ILE A 12 -6.89 -39.38 19.63
C ILE A 12 -7.23 -40.70 20.33
N ARG A 13 -6.95 -40.83 21.63
CA ARG A 13 -7.33 -42.02 22.41
C ARG A 13 -8.83 -42.17 22.60
N ALA A 14 -9.58 -41.08 22.67
CA ALA A 14 -11.03 -41.11 22.73
C ALA A 14 -11.66 -41.56 21.40
N ALA A 15 -11.09 -41.13 20.26
CA ALA A 15 -11.50 -41.59 18.93
C ALA A 15 -11.20 -43.09 18.72
N GLN A 16 -10.02 -43.57 19.12
CA GLN A 16 -9.64 -44.98 18.99
C GLN A 16 -10.43 -45.92 19.91
N LYS A 17 -10.80 -45.48 21.13
CA LYS A 17 -11.65 -46.28 22.04
C LYS A 17 -13.07 -46.51 21.55
N ASN A 18 -13.57 -45.64 20.65
CA ASN A 18 -14.89 -45.80 20.05
C ASN A 18 -14.88 -46.77 18.85
N GLU A 19 -13.71 -47.07 18.28
CA GLU A 19 -13.58 -48.04 17.16
C GLU A 19 -13.40 -49.50 17.63
N GLU A 20 -12.95 -49.74 18.87
CA GLU A 20 -12.63 -51.10 19.37
C GLU A 20 -13.79 -51.85 20.08
N LYS A 21 -15.02 -51.34 20.07
CA LYS A 21 -16.19 -52.04 20.66
C LYS A 21 -17.15 -52.58 19.60
N ILE A 22 -16.75 -53.67 18.95
CA ILE A 22 -17.68 -54.60 18.27
C ILE A 22 -17.30 -56.02 18.70
N PRO A 23 -18.15 -56.80 19.39
CA PRO A 23 -17.85 -58.18 19.72
C PRO A 23 -18.02 -59.09 18.50
N SER A 24 -17.11 -60.06 18.38
CA SER A 24 -17.08 -61.11 17.37
C SER A 24 -18.16 -62.18 17.60
N GLU A 25 -18.95 -62.51 16.58
CA GLU A 25 -19.60 -63.81 16.45
C GLU A 25 -19.67 -64.25 14.97
N ASN A 26 -19.26 -65.50 14.73
CA ASN A 26 -19.19 -66.18 13.44
C ASN A 26 -20.51 -66.92 13.18
N SER A 27 -21.18 -66.71 12.03
CA SER A 27 -21.61 -67.81 11.13
C SER A 27 -22.39 -67.34 9.88
N ARG A 28 -21.84 -67.72 8.73
CA ARG A 28 -22.46 -68.22 7.47
C ARG A 28 -23.73 -67.59 6.85
N ARG A 29 -23.52 -67.25 5.56
CA ARG A 29 -24.35 -67.41 4.34
C ARG A 29 -25.28 -66.28 3.88
N ASP A 30 -25.00 -65.89 2.63
CA ASP A 30 -25.88 -65.48 1.52
C ASP A 30 -27.05 -64.53 1.79
N SER A 31 -26.96 -63.32 1.24
CA SER A 31 -27.72 -62.93 0.03
C SER A 31 -27.72 -61.40 -0.15
N SER A 32 -27.76 -61.02 -1.42
CA SER A 32 -27.89 -59.68 -1.97
C SER A 32 -28.98 -58.84 -1.29
N GLY A 33 -28.61 -57.63 -0.84
CA GLY A 33 -29.55 -56.59 -0.42
C GLY A 33 -28.86 -55.25 -0.27
N SER A 34 -29.21 -54.30 -1.15
CA SER A 34 -28.77 -52.91 -1.09
C SER A 34 -29.14 -52.27 0.24
N ARG A 35 -28.18 -51.69 0.96
CA ARG A 35 -28.43 -50.69 2.01
C ARG A 35 -27.23 -49.75 2.11
N SER A 36 -27.47 -48.50 1.70
CA SER A 36 -26.58 -47.36 1.91
C SER A 36 -26.37 -47.14 3.42
N PRO A 37 -25.16 -46.81 3.90
CA PRO A 37 -24.98 -46.37 5.28
C PRO A 37 -25.39 -44.90 5.38
N SER A 38 -26.61 -44.66 5.89
CA SER A 38 -27.01 -43.37 6.43
C SER A 38 -26.32 -43.16 7.78
N GLY A 39 -25.23 -42.41 7.76
CA GLY A 39 -24.49 -41.97 8.94
C GLY A 39 -24.02 -40.54 8.75
N THR A 40 -24.95 -39.63 8.45
CA THR A 40 -24.69 -38.20 8.53
C THR A 40 -24.68 -37.81 10.00
N GLU A 41 -23.50 -37.68 10.60
CA GLU A 41 -23.33 -36.70 11.66
C GLU A 41 -23.83 -35.38 11.09
N LYS A 42 -24.96 -34.88 11.61
CA LYS A 42 -25.48 -33.57 11.21
C LYS A 42 -24.40 -32.55 11.57
N ALA A 43 -23.69 -32.05 10.55
CA ALA A 43 -22.94 -30.81 10.67
C ALA A 43 -23.90 -29.78 11.29
N ALA A 44 -23.45 -29.15 12.38
CA ALA A 44 -24.21 -28.06 12.99
C ALA A 44 -24.57 -27.05 11.90
N ASP A 45 -25.81 -26.57 11.92
CA ASP A 45 -26.30 -25.58 10.96
C ASP A 45 -25.35 -24.36 10.98
N PRO A 46 -24.78 -23.90 9.86
CA PRO A 46 -23.87 -22.75 9.84
C PRO A 46 -24.46 -21.50 10.49
N ASP A 47 -25.78 -21.29 10.34
CA ASP A 47 -26.52 -20.20 10.98
C ASP A 47 -26.58 -20.34 12.52
N SER A 48 -26.33 -21.54 13.07
CA SER A 48 -26.24 -21.79 14.51
C SER A 48 -24.88 -21.42 15.11
N ILE A 49 -23.84 -21.25 14.29
CA ILE A 49 -22.49 -20.91 14.73
C ILE A 49 -22.25 -19.40 14.63
N LEU A 50 -22.58 -18.79 13.48
CA LEU A 50 -22.37 -17.36 13.24
C LEU A 50 -23.51 -16.80 12.36
N PRO A 51 -24.40 -15.94 12.90
CA PRO A 51 -25.54 -15.42 12.15
C PRO A 51 -25.15 -14.71 10.84
N GLY A 52 -25.80 -15.07 9.73
CA GLY A 52 -25.55 -14.49 8.40
C GLY A 52 -24.34 -15.07 7.66
N TRP A 53 -23.67 -16.07 8.24
CA TRP A 53 -22.59 -16.81 7.60
C TRP A 53 -23.09 -18.15 7.06
N ASN A 54 -22.68 -18.49 5.83
CA ASN A 54 -23.08 -19.72 5.16
C ASN A 54 -21.87 -20.64 5.00
N GLN A 55 -22.07 -21.97 5.06
CA GLN A 55 -21.00 -22.91 4.73
C GLN A 55 -20.58 -22.75 3.27
N SER A 56 -19.29 -22.56 3.00
CA SER A 56 -18.74 -22.51 1.64
C SER A 56 -17.78 -23.67 1.32
N GLY A 57 -17.38 -24.43 2.33
CA GLY A 57 -16.52 -25.61 2.22
C GLY A 57 -16.32 -26.26 3.59
N TYR A 58 -15.56 -27.34 3.69
CA TYR A 58 -15.25 -27.99 4.96
C TYR A 58 -14.61 -26.99 5.95
N LYS A 59 -15.27 -26.78 7.09
CA LYS A 59 -14.86 -25.81 8.13
C LYS A 59 -14.55 -24.40 7.60
N THR A 60 -15.22 -23.99 6.53
CA THR A 60 -15.06 -22.69 5.90
C THR A 60 -16.43 -22.04 5.77
N LEU A 61 -16.56 -20.82 6.27
CA LEU A 61 -17.76 -20.02 6.14
C LEU A 61 -17.55 -18.85 5.18
N ARG A 62 -18.65 -18.37 4.59
CA ARG A 62 -18.70 -17.20 3.73
C ARG A 62 -19.86 -16.29 4.12
N ARG A 63 -19.61 -14.99 4.14
CA ARG A 63 -20.65 -13.96 4.25
C ARG A 63 -20.46 -12.92 3.15
N THR A 64 -21.55 -12.41 2.61
CA THR A 64 -21.53 -11.23 1.74
C THR A 64 -22.44 -10.16 2.33
N VAL A 65 -21.92 -8.94 2.44
CA VAL A 65 -22.65 -7.77 2.94
C VAL A 65 -22.45 -6.60 1.99
N GLN A 66 -23.38 -5.66 1.99
CA GLN A 66 -23.21 -4.38 1.32
C GLN A 66 -22.90 -3.31 2.36
N SER A 67 -21.92 -2.47 2.08
CA SER A 67 -21.65 -1.27 2.86
C SER A 67 -21.90 -0.04 1.98
N ASP A 68 -22.56 0.93 2.58
CA ASP A 68 -22.50 2.30 2.08
C ASP A 68 -21.11 2.85 2.42
N LEU A 69 -20.56 3.64 1.50
CA LEU A 69 -19.31 4.32 1.71
C LEU A 69 -19.59 5.76 2.16
N PRO A 70 -18.73 6.32 3.02
CA PRO A 70 -18.86 7.71 3.47
C PRO A 70 -18.59 8.71 2.33
N PHE A 71 -18.05 8.24 1.20
CA PHE A 71 -17.72 9.01 0.01
C PHE A 71 -18.25 8.32 -1.23
N ASP A 72 -18.62 9.09 -2.24
CA ASP A 72 -19.05 8.56 -3.52
C ASP A 72 -17.91 7.78 -4.20
N ALA A 73 -18.21 6.56 -4.63
CA ALA A 73 -17.30 5.82 -5.48
C ALA A 73 -17.06 6.62 -6.76
N PRO A 74 -15.80 6.78 -7.21
CA PRO A 74 -15.51 7.49 -8.45
C PRO A 74 -16.19 6.75 -9.60
N GLU A 75 -16.87 7.48 -10.49
CA GLU A 75 -17.44 6.87 -11.70
C GLU A 75 -16.33 6.39 -12.64
N ILE A 76 -15.20 7.11 -12.66
CA ILE A 76 -14.04 6.85 -13.51
C ILE A 76 -12.76 7.07 -12.70
N LEU A 77 -11.77 6.20 -12.87
CA LEU A 77 -10.43 6.41 -12.34
C LEU A 77 -9.61 7.23 -13.35
N LEU A 78 -9.25 8.45 -12.97
CA LEU A 78 -8.46 9.34 -13.83
C LEU A 78 -7.03 8.84 -13.99
N GLN A 79 -6.45 9.10 -15.17
CA GLN A 79 -5.05 8.82 -15.47
C GLN A 79 -4.11 9.45 -14.41
N ALA A 80 -4.42 10.67 -13.97
CA ALA A 80 -3.72 11.36 -12.89
C ALA A 80 -3.60 10.55 -11.58
N LEU A 81 -4.53 9.65 -11.26
CA LEU A 81 -4.41 8.79 -10.06
C LEU A 81 -3.13 7.94 -10.09
N ALA A 82 -2.73 7.49 -11.28
CA ALA A 82 -1.55 6.65 -11.41
C ALA A 82 -0.25 7.44 -11.10
N ILE A 83 -0.27 8.77 -11.15
CA ILE A 83 0.85 9.62 -10.68
C ILE A 83 1.11 9.36 -9.19
N LEU A 84 0.04 9.24 -8.40
CA LEU A 84 0.11 8.91 -6.97
C LEU A 84 0.36 7.43 -6.74
N VAL A 85 -0.38 6.59 -7.45
CA VAL A 85 -0.40 5.13 -7.30
C VAL A 85 0.11 4.48 -8.59
N PRO A 86 1.44 4.45 -8.81
CA PRO A 86 2.03 4.01 -10.08
C PRO A 86 1.78 2.55 -10.45
N ASP A 87 1.24 1.76 -9.53
CA ASP A 87 0.82 0.39 -9.82
C ASP A 87 -0.33 0.32 -10.83
N PHE A 88 -1.18 1.35 -10.90
CA PHE A 88 -2.17 1.47 -11.95
C PHE A 88 -1.54 1.61 -13.34
N PHE A 89 -0.32 2.16 -13.45
CA PHE A 89 0.40 2.19 -14.74
C PHE A 89 0.81 0.80 -15.23
N ARG A 90 1.21 -0.09 -14.32
CA ARG A 90 1.63 -1.45 -14.69
C ARG A 90 0.46 -2.25 -15.26
N CYS A 91 -0.74 -1.99 -14.76
CA CYS A 91 -1.99 -2.51 -15.31
C CYS A 91 -2.31 -1.90 -16.69
N SER A 92 -2.15 -0.58 -16.86
CA SER A 92 -2.47 0.15 -18.09
C SER A 92 -1.40 0.07 -19.19
N ALA A 93 -0.23 -0.53 -18.94
CA ALA A 93 0.83 -0.68 -19.95
C ALA A 93 0.41 -1.51 -21.18
N SER A 94 -0.77 -2.14 -21.14
CA SER A 94 -1.40 -2.82 -22.26
C SER A 94 -2.82 -2.30 -22.63
N LYS A 95 -3.45 -1.41 -21.83
CA LYS A 95 -4.88 -1.05 -21.90
C LYS A 95 -5.20 0.35 -21.32
N SER A 96 -6.46 0.81 -21.43
CA SER A 96 -7.02 1.98 -20.74
C SER A 96 -6.89 1.87 -19.20
N MET A 97 -7.08 2.98 -18.47
CA MET A 97 -7.21 2.94 -16.99
C MET A 97 -8.25 1.90 -16.56
N PRO A 98 -8.02 1.16 -15.46
CA PRO A 98 -9.03 0.28 -14.89
C PRO A 98 -10.27 1.08 -14.49
N VAL A 99 -11.44 0.48 -14.66
CA VAL A 99 -12.68 1.06 -14.13
C VAL A 99 -12.89 0.60 -12.68
N PRO A 100 -13.72 1.29 -11.87
CA PRO A 100 -13.99 0.90 -10.49
C PRO A 100 -14.39 -0.58 -10.33
N GLY A 101 -15.14 -1.13 -11.29
CA GLY A 101 -15.55 -2.55 -11.28
C GLY A 101 -14.41 -3.56 -11.48
N ASP A 102 -13.25 -3.12 -11.99
CA ASP A 102 -12.05 -3.96 -12.15
C ASP A 102 -11.26 -4.08 -10.84
N LEU A 103 -11.60 -3.28 -9.82
CA LEU A 103 -10.88 -3.25 -8.55
C LEU A 103 -11.34 -4.38 -7.61
N LEU A 104 -10.37 -4.95 -6.88
CA LEU A 104 -10.60 -5.92 -5.81
C LEU A 104 -9.85 -5.46 -4.57
N PHE A 105 -10.57 -4.93 -3.58
CA PHE A 105 -9.99 -4.62 -2.28
C PHE A 105 -9.74 -5.92 -1.52
N PHE A 106 -8.58 -6.04 -0.87
CA PHE A 106 -8.16 -7.28 -0.24
C PHE A 106 -7.44 -7.02 1.09
N ASP A 107 -7.82 -7.79 2.11
CA ASP A 107 -7.24 -7.76 3.45
C ASP A 107 -7.36 -9.14 4.12
N LEU A 108 -6.39 -9.51 4.97
CA LEU A 108 -6.35 -10.78 5.70
C LEU A 108 -6.16 -10.57 7.20
N GLU A 109 -6.84 -11.40 8.00
CA GLU A 109 -6.43 -11.65 9.39
C GLU A 109 -5.69 -12.97 9.49
N THR A 110 -4.62 -12.96 10.28
CA THR A 110 -3.66 -14.06 10.30
C THR A 110 -3.24 -14.42 11.72
N THR A 111 -2.76 -15.64 11.92
CA THR A 111 -2.36 -16.14 13.24
C THR A 111 -1.02 -15.58 13.75
N GLY A 112 -0.44 -14.58 13.08
CA GLY A 112 0.81 -13.98 13.50
C GLY A 112 1.27 -12.83 12.62
N LEU A 113 1.99 -11.89 13.23
CA LEU A 113 2.47 -10.66 12.57
C LEU A 113 3.73 -10.87 11.69
N SER A 114 4.21 -12.11 11.58
CA SER A 114 5.38 -12.48 10.77
C SER A 114 4.97 -13.48 9.69
N GLY A 115 5.46 -13.32 8.46
CA GLY A 115 5.08 -14.14 7.30
C GLY A 115 5.71 -15.54 7.25
N GLY A 116 6.04 -16.14 8.40
CA GLY A 116 6.64 -17.48 8.46
C GLY A 116 5.66 -18.58 8.01
N ALA A 117 6.18 -19.76 7.66
CA ALA A 117 5.37 -20.90 7.19
C ALA A 117 4.32 -21.41 8.21
N GLY A 118 4.45 -21.04 9.49
CA GLY A 118 3.47 -21.36 10.54
C GLY A 118 2.29 -20.38 10.63
N THR A 119 2.35 -19.25 9.93
CA THR A 119 1.27 -18.26 9.91
C THR A 119 0.19 -18.71 8.95
N VAL A 120 -1.06 -18.74 9.43
CA VAL A 120 -2.26 -19.12 8.68
C VAL A 120 -3.15 -17.90 8.56
N ALA A 121 -3.72 -17.68 7.37
CA ALA A 121 -4.81 -16.74 7.19
C ALA A 121 -6.11 -17.41 7.63
N PHE A 122 -6.82 -16.82 8.58
CA PHE A 122 -8.07 -17.39 9.10
C PHE A 122 -9.30 -16.58 8.73
N LEU A 123 -9.14 -15.31 8.36
CA LEU A 123 -10.18 -14.47 7.80
C LEU A 123 -9.63 -13.76 6.58
N ALA A 124 -10.41 -13.70 5.51
CA ALA A 124 -10.09 -12.95 4.30
C ALA A 124 -11.30 -12.12 3.90
N ALA A 125 -11.09 -10.84 3.59
CA ALA A 125 -12.13 -9.99 3.04
C ALA A 125 -11.78 -9.44 1.67
N PHE A 126 -12.84 -9.30 0.89
CA PHE A 126 -12.80 -8.85 -0.49
C PHE A 126 -13.85 -7.76 -0.69
N GLY A 127 -13.46 -6.60 -1.20
CA GLY A 127 -14.38 -5.54 -1.57
C GLY A 127 -14.46 -5.35 -3.08
N ARG A 128 -15.67 -5.19 -3.61
CA ARG A 128 -15.91 -4.83 -5.02
C ARG A 128 -16.93 -3.70 -5.13
N PHE A 129 -16.63 -2.72 -5.98
CA PHE A 129 -17.62 -1.69 -6.31
C PHE A 129 -18.77 -2.30 -7.12
N ARG A 130 -19.99 -2.14 -6.63
CA ARG A 130 -21.24 -2.51 -7.30
C ARG A 130 -22.12 -1.27 -7.36
N LYS A 131 -22.13 -0.58 -8.50
CA LYS A 131 -22.72 0.77 -8.63
C LYS A 131 -22.06 1.69 -7.57
N GLN A 132 -22.84 2.38 -6.75
CA GLN A 132 -22.35 3.26 -5.68
C GLN A 132 -22.11 2.57 -4.32
N LYS A 133 -22.23 1.23 -4.24
CA LYS A 133 -22.03 0.48 -2.99
C LYS A 133 -20.79 -0.38 -3.04
N LEU A 134 -20.22 -0.67 -1.87
CA LEU A 134 -19.16 -1.65 -1.72
C LEU A 134 -19.77 -3.00 -1.29
N GLU A 135 -19.70 -3.99 -2.17
CA GLU A 135 -20.03 -5.37 -1.85
C GLU A 135 -18.80 -6.02 -1.22
N ILE A 136 -18.94 -6.50 0.02
CA ILE A 136 -17.86 -7.09 0.79
C ILE A 136 -18.16 -8.56 0.99
N THR A 137 -17.27 -9.43 0.54
CA THR A 137 -17.33 -10.87 0.78
C THR A 137 -16.21 -11.26 1.73
N GLN A 138 -16.56 -11.97 2.80
CA GLN A 138 -15.62 -12.47 3.79
C GLN A 138 -15.65 -13.99 3.81
N TYR A 139 -14.48 -14.59 4.02
CA TYR A 139 -14.29 -16.02 4.22
C TYR A 139 -13.65 -16.24 5.57
N LEU A 140 -14.17 -17.17 6.37
CA LEU A 140 -13.69 -17.48 7.71
C LEU A 140 -13.36 -18.96 7.84
N LEU A 141 -12.14 -19.25 8.29
CA LEU A 141 -11.65 -20.58 8.59
C LEU A 141 -11.97 -20.93 10.04
N LEU A 142 -12.77 -21.98 10.24
CA LEU A 142 -13.18 -22.40 11.59
C LEU A 142 -12.15 -23.31 12.28
N ASP A 143 -11.26 -23.97 11.53
CA ASP A 143 -10.17 -24.80 12.07
C ASP A 143 -9.19 -25.18 10.94
N TYR A 144 -7.96 -25.54 11.29
CA TYR A 144 -6.88 -25.89 10.35
C TYR A 144 -7.27 -26.91 9.26
N PRO A 145 -8.04 -27.99 9.53
CA PRO A 145 -8.40 -28.96 8.49
C PRO A 145 -9.24 -28.40 7.34
N GLY A 146 -9.86 -27.22 7.51
CA GLY A 146 -10.63 -26.55 6.45
C GLY A 146 -9.79 -25.69 5.51
N GLU A 147 -8.48 -25.57 5.73
CA GLU A 147 -7.65 -24.59 5.04
C GLU A 147 -7.65 -24.76 3.52
N ALA A 148 -7.66 -26.01 3.01
CA ALA A 148 -7.68 -26.26 1.58
C ALA A 148 -8.92 -25.62 0.91
N ASP A 149 -10.11 -25.83 1.49
CA ASP A 149 -11.38 -25.28 1.01
C ASP A 149 -11.42 -23.75 1.17
N PHE A 150 -10.86 -23.22 2.27
CA PHE A 150 -10.72 -21.78 2.49
C PHE A 150 -9.85 -21.13 1.41
N ILE A 151 -8.67 -21.69 1.12
CA ILE A 151 -7.77 -21.17 0.09
C ILE A 151 -8.44 -21.28 -1.28
N GLU A 152 -9.07 -22.41 -1.62
CA GLU A 152 -9.78 -22.55 -2.89
C GLU A 152 -10.89 -21.50 -3.05
N ALA A 153 -11.65 -21.23 -1.99
CA ALA A 153 -12.70 -20.21 -1.97
C ALA A 153 -12.12 -18.80 -2.15
N VAL A 154 -11.06 -18.46 -1.42
CA VAL A 154 -10.32 -17.20 -1.54
C VAL A 154 -9.80 -16.99 -2.97
N LEU A 155 -9.23 -18.02 -3.59
CA LEU A 155 -8.68 -17.94 -4.95
C LEU A 155 -9.75 -17.68 -6.03
N LYS A 156 -11.02 -18.00 -5.76
CA LYS A 156 -12.13 -17.70 -6.70
C LYS A 156 -12.40 -16.19 -6.79
N GLU A 157 -12.12 -15.42 -5.74
CA GLU A 157 -12.36 -13.96 -5.72
C GLU A 157 -11.40 -13.17 -6.61
N PHE A 158 -10.19 -13.68 -6.86
CA PHE A 158 -9.19 -13.06 -7.74
C PHE A 158 -9.55 -13.19 -9.24
N LYS A 159 -10.72 -13.74 -9.57
CA LYS A 159 -11.25 -13.82 -10.94
C LYS A 159 -12.34 -12.76 -11.11
N ILE A 160 -12.40 -12.09 -12.27
CA ILE A 160 -13.47 -11.13 -12.55
C ILE A 160 -14.77 -11.90 -12.89
N PRO A 161 -15.90 -11.66 -12.18
CA PRO A 161 -17.16 -12.32 -12.47
C PRO A 161 -17.72 -11.90 -13.85
N GLY A 162 -18.11 -12.86 -14.69
CA GLY A 162 -18.86 -12.62 -15.92
C GLY A 162 -18.08 -12.67 -17.24
N GLU A 163 -16.76 -12.84 -17.21
CA GLU A 163 -15.98 -13.07 -18.45
C GLU A 163 -16.00 -14.56 -18.84
N ALA A 164 -17.00 -14.94 -19.62
CA ALA A 164 -17.00 -16.22 -20.34
C ALA A 164 -15.86 -16.21 -21.37
N ALA A 165 -14.86 -17.09 -21.16
CA ALA A 165 -13.91 -17.69 -22.11
C ALA A 165 -13.70 -17.05 -23.51
N GLY A 166 -13.62 -15.72 -23.63
CA GLY A 166 -13.51 -14.99 -24.89
C GLY A 166 -12.46 -13.89 -24.83
N ASN A 167 -11.26 -14.21 -25.32
CA ASN A 167 -10.14 -13.38 -25.80
C ASN A 167 -9.64 -12.12 -25.08
N SER A 168 -10.09 -11.78 -23.87
CA SER A 168 -9.28 -10.93 -22.98
C SER A 168 -9.69 -11.11 -21.54
N ARG A 169 -9.17 -12.15 -20.86
CA ARG A 169 -9.25 -12.23 -19.40
C ARG A 169 -8.70 -10.94 -18.82
N ARG A 170 -9.55 -10.12 -18.21
CA ARG A 170 -9.11 -9.02 -17.37
C ARG A 170 -8.84 -9.59 -15.99
N GLU A 171 -7.60 -9.47 -15.53
CA GLU A 171 -7.25 -9.73 -14.13
C GLU A 171 -7.64 -8.51 -13.31
N PRO A 172 -8.18 -8.69 -12.09
CA PRO A 172 -8.52 -7.55 -11.26
C PRO A 172 -7.26 -6.79 -10.84
N VAL A 173 -7.42 -5.49 -10.60
CA VAL A 173 -6.40 -4.73 -9.87
C VAL A 173 -6.68 -4.89 -8.40
N VAL A 174 -5.85 -5.68 -7.73
CA VAL A 174 -5.91 -5.88 -6.29
C VAL A 174 -5.45 -4.61 -5.61
N VAL A 175 -6.29 -4.06 -4.74
CA VAL A 175 -6.00 -2.89 -3.93
C VAL A 175 -5.85 -3.38 -2.50
N SER A 176 -4.77 -2.98 -1.81
CA SER A 176 -4.59 -3.29 -0.39
C SER A 176 -3.79 -2.18 0.31
N TYR A 177 -3.69 -2.26 1.64
CA TYR A 177 -2.82 -1.40 2.43
C TYR A 177 -1.63 -2.23 2.93
N ASN A 178 -0.42 -1.97 2.43
CA ASN A 178 0.79 -2.72 2.79
C ASN A 178 0.77 -4.22 2.40
N GLY A 179 -0.27 -4.72 1.75
CA GLY A 179 -0.42 -6.14 1.46
C GLY A 179 0.61 -6.70 0.47
N LYS A 180 1.38 -5.89 -0.26
CA LYS A 180 2.53 -6.39 -1.06
C LYS A 180 3.59 -7.04 -0.19
N SER A 181 3.79 -6.51 1.01
CA SER A 181 4.79 -6.99 1.97
C SER A 181 4.21 -7.99 2.98
N PHE A 182 2.88 -8.08 3.10
CA PHE A 182 2.18 -8.88 4.09
C PHE A 182 1.18 -9.85 3.46
N ASP A 183 -0.07 -9.44 3.26
CA ASP A 183 -1.19 -10.33 2.91
C ASP A 183 -0.93 -11.20 1.67
N SER A 184 -0.41 -10.59 0.60
CA SER A 184 -0.11 -11.30 -0.65
C SER A 184 1.02 -12.32 -0.48
N GLN A 185 1.98 -12.07 0.41
CA GLN A 185 3.07 -13.00 0.72
C GLN A 185 2.55 -14.18 1.55
N ILE A 186 1.67 -13.91 2.51
CA ILE A 186 1.01 -14.94 3.32
C ILE A 186 0.15 -15.82 2.41
N LEU A 187 -0.68 -15.23 1.55
CA LEU A 187 -1.50 -15.97 0.57
C LEU A 187 -0.62 -16.86 -0.33
N LYS A 188 0.50 -16.34 -0.85
CA LYS A 188 1.45 -17.12 -1.67
C LYS A 188 2.01 -18.32 -0.92
N THR A 189 2.46 -18.11 0.32
CA THR A 189 2.96 -19.20 1.17
C THR A 189 1.86 -20.24 1.44
N ARG A 190 0.63 -19.82 1.74
CA ARG A 190 -0.48 -20.76 1.99
C ARG A 190 -0.88 -21.53 0.74
N CYS A 191 -0.89 -20.88 -0.41
CA CYS A 191 -1.12 -21.55 -1.70
C CYS A 191 -0.07 -22.64 -1.93
N LEU A 192 1.21 -22.31 -1.77
CA LEU A 192 2.30 -23.27 -1.91
C LEU A 192 2.15 -24.47 -0.96
N MET A 193 1.80 -24.21 0.31
CA MET A 193 1.60 -25.27 1.31
C MET A 193 0.40 -26.17 1.02
N ASN A 194 -0.61 -25.65 0.33
CA ASN A 194 -1.77 -26.42 -0.13
C ASN A 194 -1.59 -27.00 -1.54
N GLY A 195 -0.40 -26.88 -2.14
CA GLY A 195 -0.11 -27.43 -3.47
C GLY A 195 -0.85 -26.74 -4.61
N VAL A 196 -1.33 -25.51 -4.40
CA VAL A 196 -2.06 -24.72 -5.40
C VAL A 196 -1.23 -23.53 -5.85
N MET A 197 -1.44 -23.11 -7.11
CA MET A 197 -0.75 -21.94 -7.67
C MET A 197 -1.41 -20.66 -7.14
N ALA A 198 -0.61 -19.77 -6.56
CA ALA A 198 -1.07 -18.43 -6.19
C ALA A 198 -1.46 -17.64 -7.46
N PRO A 199 -2.49 -16.78 -7.38
CA PRO A 199 -2.92 -16.01 -8.53
C PRO A 199 -1.88 -14.93 -8.84
N ASP A 200 -1.67 -14.67 -10.12
CA ASP A 200 -0.98 -13.47 -10.57
C ASP A 200 -2.02 -12.35 -10.70
N PHE A 201 -1.63 -11.13 -10.32
CA PHE A 201 -2.52 -9.97 -10.36
C PHE A 201 -1.73 -8.66 -10.30
N PHE A 202 -2.30 -7.62 -10.87
CA PHE A 202 -1.82 -6.26 -10.63
C PHE A 202 -2.16 -5.83 -9.22
N HIS A 203 -1.19 -5.23 -8.51
CA HIS A 203 -1.36 -4.90 -7.10
C HIS A 203 -1.07 -3.42 -6.84
N ALA A 204 -2.12 -2.65 -6.54
CA ALA A 204 -2.06 -1.28 -6.07
C ALA A 204 -2.00 -1.24 -4.54
N ASP A 205 -0.81 -0.95 -4.00
CA ASP A 205 -0.60 -0.86 -2.55
C ASP A 205 -0.66 0.61 -2.10
N LEU A 206 -1.64 0.93 -1.26
CA LEU A 206 -1.95 2.31 -0.86
C LEU A 206 -1.03 2.84 0.26
N LEU A 207 -0.19 2.03 0.88
CA LEU A 207 0.75 2.50 1.91
C LEU A 207 1.78 3.49 1.32
N HIS A 208 2.28 3.22 0.11
CA HIS A 208 3.29 4.05 -0.53
C HIS A 208 2.79 5.45 -0.93
N PRO A 209 1.65 5.60 -1.62
CA PRO A 209 1.06 6.92 -1.83
C PRO A 209 0.70 7.60 -0.51
N ALA A 210 0.17 6.86 0.48
CA ALA A 210 -0.16 7.44 1.78
C ALA A 210 1.06 8.04 2.48
N ARG A 211 2.17 7.29 2.58
CA ARG A 211 3.43 7.81 3.15
C ARG A 211 3.98 9.02 2.41
N ARG A 212 3.81 9.07 1.08
CA ARG A 212 4.27 10.21 0.29
C ARG A 212 3.51 11.49 0.65
N LEU A 213 2.20 11.37 0.84
CA LEU A 213 1.33 12.51 1.11
C LEU A 213 1.29 12.91 2.58
N TRP A 214 1.42 11.96 3.51
CA TRP A 214 1.07 12.22 4.92
C TRP A 214 2.15 11.89 5.94
N LYS A 215 3.31 11.32 5.57
CA LYS A 215 4.37 10.97 6.54
C LYS A 215 4.91 12.17 7.33
N THR A 216 4.88 13.36 6.76
CA THR A 216 5.33 14.61 7.41
C THR A 216 4.20 15.33 8.13
N ARG A 217 2.96 14.81 8.06
CA ARG A 217 1.73 15.43 8.55
C ARG A 217 1.07 14.64 9.69
N LEU A 218 1.32 13.34 9.75
CA LEU A 218 0.71 12.40 10.69
C LEU A 218 1.77 11.74 11.59
N PRO A 219 1.39 11.24 12.78
CA PRO A 219 2.30 10.51 13.66
C PRO A 219 2.83 9.22 13.02
N ASP A 220 1.97 8.54 12.25
CA ASP A 220 2.30 7.40 11.42
C ASP A 220 1.41 7.37 10.17
N CYS A 221 1.68 6.42 9.27
CA CYS A 221 0.82 6.14 8.13
C CYS A 221 0.32 4.70 8.23
N SER A 222 -0.28 4.34 9.36
CA SER A 222 -1.18 3.20 9.42
C SER A 222 -2.51 3.56 8.76
N GLN A 223 -3.25 2.54 8.30
CA GLN A 223 -4.57 2.74 7.70
C GLN A 223 -5.53 3.45 8.68
N ALA A 224 -5.58 3.00 9.94
CA ALA A 224 -6.41 3.61 10.98
C ALA A 224 -6.10 5.10 11.21
N THR A 225 -4.82 5.49 11.22
CA THR A 225 -4.42 6.91 11.38
C THR A 225 -4.88 7.75 10.19
N ILE A 226 -4.80 7.23 8.95
CA ILE A 226 -5.28 7.94 7.76
C ILE A 226 -6.80 8.10 7.81
N GLU A 227 -7.52 7.04 8.14
CA GLU A 227 -8.98 7.06 8.22
C GLU A 227 -9.49 8.06 9.25
N THR A 228 -8.89 8.07 10.45
CA THR A 228 -9.30 8.99 11.52
C THR A 228 -8.88 10.43 11.24
N GLN A 229 -7.61 10.68 10.91
CA GLN A 229 -7.07 12.05 10.84
C GLN A 229 -7.26 12.74 9.49
N ILE A 230 -7.40 11.98 8.40
CA ILE A 230 -7.58 12.54 7.05
C ILE A 230 -9.01 12.40 6.56
N LEU A 231 -9.66 11.26 6.82
CA LEU A 231 -11.01 10.99 6.31
C LEU A 231 -12.10 11.27 7.35
N GLY A 232 -11.74 11.52 8.62
CA GLY A 232 -12.69 11.78 9.69
C GLY A 232 -13.57 10.58 10.05
N LEU A 233 -13.13 9.36 9.75
CA LEU A 233 -13.86 8.14 10.06
C LEU A 233 -13.66 7.78 11.53
N ASP A 234 -14.74 7.36 12.19
CA ASP A 234 -14.68 6.91 13.57
C ASP A 234 -14.16 5.47 13.65
N ARG A 235 -13.02 5.32 14.33
CA ARG A 235 -12.40 4.03 14.66
C ARG A 235 -12.33 3.78 16.16
N THR A 236 -13.13 4.50 16.95
CA THR A 236 -13.18 4.36 18.40
C THR A 236 -13.68 2.97 18.78
N GLY A 237 -12.97 2.29 19.68
CA GLY A 237 -13.34 0.96 20.17
C GLY A 237 -13.03 -0.19 19.20
N ASP A 238 -12.28 0.06 18.13
CA ASP A 238 -11.80 -1.02 17.26
C ASP A 238 -10.82 -1.93 17.99
N ILE A 239 -10.93 -3.24 17.70
CA ILE A 239 -9.96 -4.23 18.15
C ILE A 239 -8.62 -3.97 17.45
N SER A 240 -7.53 -4.13 18.19
CA SER A 240 -6.21 -4.08 17.56
C SER A 240 -6.01 -5.34 16.71
N GLY A 241 -5.60 -5.20 15.45
CA GLY A 241 -5.25 -6.36 14.61
C GLY A 241 -4.17 -7.28 15.23
N ALA A 242 -3.39 -6.79 16.20
CA ALA A 242 -2.45 -7.62 16.97
C ALA A 242 -3.15 -8.64 17.90
N GLU A 243 -4.41 -8.42 18.26
CA GLU A 243 -5.24 -9.29 19.11
C GLU A 243 -5.94 -10.39 18.29
N ALA A 244 -6.04 -10.20 16.97
CA ALA A 244 -6.75 -11.11 16.07
C ALA A 244 -6.28 -12.58 16.16
N PRO A 245 -4.97 -12.90 16.23
CA PRO A 245 -4.49 -14.26 16.45
C PRO A 245 -5.02 -14.89 17.74
N GLU A 246 -4.97 -14.16 18.86
CA GLU A 246 -5.33 -14.68 20.17
C GLU A 246 -6.81 -14.98 20.26
N ILE A 247 -7.65 -14.10 19.70
CA ILE A 247 -9.09 -14.29 19.62
C ILE A 247 -9.43 -15.56 18.82
N TRP A 248 -8.81 -15.75 17.64
CA TRP A 248 -9.05 -16.96 16.86
C TRP A 248 -8.59 -18.23 17.59
N PHE A 249 -7.43 -18.18 18.27
CA PHE A 249 -6.97 -19.31 19.10
C PHE A 249 -7.89 -19.59 20.29
N ASN A 250 -8.53 -18.57 20.86
CA ASN A 250 -9.49 -18.76 21.93
C ASN A 250 -10.78 -19.37 21.40
N PHE A 251 -11.29 -18.91 20.26
CA PHE A 251 -12.39 -19.56 19.55
C PHE A 251 -12.13 -21.05 19.30
N LEU A 252 -10.93 -21.44 18.83
CA LEU A 252 -10.59 -22.87 18.64
C LEU A 252 -10.61 -23.70 19.95
N LYS A 253 -10.43 -23.07 21.11
CA LYS A 253 -10.43 -23.73 22.42
C LYS A 253 -11.82 -23.80 23.03
N THR A 254 -12.57 -22.69 22.98
CA THR A 254 -13.81 -22.49 23.74
C THR A 254 -15.06 -22.63 22.86
N GLY A 255 -14.95 -22.36 21.56
CA GLY A 255 -16.07 -22.22 20.65
C GLY A 255 -16.83 -20.90 20.79
N GLU A 256 -16.36 -19.96 21.61
CA GLU A 256 -16.98 -18.63 21.78
C GLU A 256 -16.77 -17.76 20.53
N THR A 257 -17.83 -17.07 20.11
CA THR A 257 -17.90 -16.47 18.76
C THR A 257 -18.00 -14.95 18.77
N GLU A 258 -18.28 -14.34 19.92
CA GLU A 258 -18.54 -12.93 20.08
C GLU A 258 -17.33 -12.08 19.63
N ALA A 259 -16.15 -12.33 20.19
CA ALA A 259 -14.93 -11.63 19.80
C ALA A 259 -14.50 -11.95 18.36
N LEU A 260 -14.85 -13.14 17.85
CA LEU A 260 -14.56 -13.52 16.46
C LEU A 260 -15.42 -12.71 15.47
N LEU A 261 -16.69 -12.45 15.82
CA LEU A 261 -17.57 -11.55 15.06
C LEU A 261 -17.04 -10.12 15.04
N ASP A 262 -16.51 -9.64 16.17
CA ASP A 262 -15.95 -8.29 16.23
C ASP A 262 -14.72 -8.14 15.31
N ILE A 263 -13.86 -9.16 15.20
CA ILE A 263 -12.78 -9.18 14.19
C ILE A 263 -13.36 -9.16 12.77
N CYS A 264 -14.42 -9.92 12.51
CA CYS A 264 -15.06 -9.90 11.20
C CYS A 264 -15.60 -8.51 10.84
N GLU A 265 -16.16 -7.79 11.81
CA GLU A 265 -16.60 -6.41 11.61
C GLU A 265 -15.42 -5.44 11.45
N HIS A 266 -14.31 -5.64 12.15
CA HIS A 266 -13.07 -4.87 11.97
C HIS A 266 -12.51 -5.03 10.55
N ASN A 267 -12.29 -6.27 10.11
CA ASN A 267 -11.79 -6.58 8.77
C ASN A 267 -12.75 -6.08 7.66
N LYS A 268 -14.07 -6.05 7.91
CA LYS A 268 -15.04 -5.38 7.03
C LYS A 268 -14.80 -3.86 6.98
N LYS A 269 -14.62 -3.21 8.13
CA LYS A 269 -14.30 -1.77 8.21
C LYS A 269 -13.00 -1.45 7.47
N ASP A 270 -11.99 -2.30 7.57
CA ASP A 270 -10.72 -2.12 6.87
C ASP A 270 -10.88 -2.15 5.35
N ILE A 271 -11.74 -3.02 4.81
CA ILE A 271 -12.08 -2.99 3.38
C ILE A 271 -12.79 -1.68 2.98
N CYS A 272 -13.71 -1.18 3.83
CA CYS A 272 -14.40 0.10 3.58
C CYS A 272 -13.44 1.29 3.63
N GLY A 273 -12.55 1.29 4.61
CA GLY A 273 -11.55 2.32 4.81
C GLY A 273 -10.51 2.34 3.70
N LEU A 274 -10.08 1.17 3.22
CA LEU A 274 -9.21 1.03 2.07
C LEU A 274 -9.84 1.59 0.80
N ALA A 275 -11.12 1.30 0.55
CA ALA A 275 -11.88 1.92 -0.54
C ALA A 275 -11.95 3.44 -0.39
N SER A 276 -12.21 3.93 0.83
CA SER A 276 -12.28 5.37 1.13
C SER A 276 -10.95 6.09 0.91
N ILE A 277 -9.81 5.46 1.26
CA ILE A 277 -8.47 6.00 0.99
C ILE A 277 -8.23 6.09 -0.52
N LEU A 278 -8.63 5.08 -1.29
CA LEU A 278 -8.50 5.14 -2.75
C LEU A 278 -9.32 6.29 -3.34
N ILE A 279 -10.56 6.50 -2.86
CA ILE A 279 -11.43 7.60 -3.29
C ILE A 279 -10.75 8.95 -3.00
N ALA A 280 -10.22 9.13 -1.79
CA ALA A 280 -9.48 10.35 -1.43
C ALA A 280 -8.25 10.58 -2.33
N LEU A 281 -7.48 9.54 -2.64
CA LEU A 281 -6.36 9.64 -3.58
C LEU A 281 -6.82 10.01 -5.00
N ALA A 282 -7.97 9.50 -5.44
CA ALA A 282 -8.57 9.85 -6.73
C ALA A 282 -9.01 11.32 -6.77
N GLU A 283 -9.65 11.81 -5.70
CA GLU A 283 -10.03 13.22 -5.58
C GLU A 283 -8.80 14.15 -5.55
N ILE A 284 -7.75 13.79 -4.81
CA ILE A 284 -6.49 14.54 -4.77
C ILE A 284 -5.86 14.59 -6.16
N ALA A 285 -5.87 13.48 -6.90
CA ALA A 285 -5.35 13.46 -8.26
C ALA A 285 -6.21 14.28 -9.24
N ALA A 286 -7.53 14.31 -9.05
CA ALA A 286 -8.45 15.05 -9.91
C ALA A 286 -8.37 16.57 -9.69
N SER A 287 -8.27 17.01 -8.43
CA SER A 287 -8.19 18.42 -8.06
C SER A 287 -7.18 18.65 -6.93
N PRO A 288 -5.87 18.60 -7.23
CA PRO A 288 -4.83 18.77 -6.23
C PRO A 288 -4.94 20.08 -5.43
N LEU A 289 -5.18 21.20 -6.10
CA LEU A 289 -5.27 22.51 -5.43
C LEU A 289 -6.56 22.63 -4.62
N GLY A 290 -7.69 22.16 -5.17
CA GLY A 290 -9.00 22.28 -4.54
C GLY A 290 -9.23 21.37 -3.33
N THR A 291 -8.44 20.30 -3.19
CA THR A 291 -8.60 19.30 -2.13
C THR A 291 -7.51 19.36 -1.05
N ARG A 292 -6.61 20.34 -1.14
CA ARG A 292 -5.48 20.50 -0.22
C ARG A 292 -5.90 20.68 1.24
N GLU A 293 -6.90 21.53 1.49
CA GLU A 293 -7.41 21.75 2.84
C GLU A 293 -8.19 20.53 3.36
N LYS A 294 -9.04 19.94 2.51
CA LYS A 294 -9.86 18.77 2.83
C LYS A 294 -9.02 17.59 3.31
N PHE A 295 -7.91 17.28 2.63
CA PHE A 295 -7.10 16.09 2.91
C PHE A 295 -5.73 16.38 3.55
N ASN A 296 -5.40 17.64 3.81
CA ASN A 296 -4.20 18.08 4.55
C ASN A 296 -2.90 17.32 4.18
N PHE A 297 -2.59 17.18 2.89
CA PHE A 297 -1.41 16.45 2.42
C PHE A 297 -0.18 17.35 2.24
N ASP A 298 1.01 16.73 2.14
CA ASP A 298 2.27 17.36 1.79
C ASP A 298 2.26 17.81 0.31
N PHE A 299 1.88 19.06 0.11
CA PHE A 299 1.79 19.69 -1.21
C PHE A 299 3.14 19.72 -1.95
N GLU A 300 4.24 19.88 -1.24
CA GLU A 300 5.57 19.83 -1.84
C GLU A 300 5.86 18.43 -2.39
N ALA A 301 5.61 17.40 -1.59
CA ALA A 301 5.79 16.01 -2.02
C ALA A 301 4.91 15.66 -3.22
N LEU A 302 3.66 16.15 -3.26
CA LEU A 302 2.76 15.99 -4.40
C LEU A 302 3.32 16.63 -5.68
N SER A 303 3.73 17.91 -5.60
CA SER A 303 4.25 18.64 -6.76
C SER A 303 5.51 17.99 -7.34
N LEU A 304 6.42 17.54 -6.48
CA LEU A 304 7.65 16.85 -6.88
C LEU A 304 7.36 15.50 -7.51
N ARG A 305 6.35 14.79 -7.01
CA ARG A 305 5.92 13.51 -7.59
C ARG A 305 5.35 13.69 -8.99
N TRP A 306 4.54 14.73 -9.19
CA TRP A 306 3.99 15.07 -10.49
C TRP A 306 5.11 15.40 -11.49
N ARG A 307 6.06 16.25 -11.07
CA ARG A 307 7.24 16.60 -11.85
C ARG A 307 8.07 15.35 -12.20
N GLU A 308 8.35 14.48 -11.24
CA GLU A 308 9.12 13.25 -11.47
C GLU A 308 8.49 12.39 -12.56
N THR A 309 7.17 12.19 -12.50
CA THR A 309 6.43 11.40 -13.49
C THR A 309 6.48 12.06 -14.86
N ALA A 310 6.26 13.37 -14.95
CA ALA A 310 6.34 14.11 -16.22
C ALA A 310 7.75 14.04 -16.85
N LEU A 311 8.81 14.11 -16.05
CA LEU A 311 10.19 14.05 -16.54
C LEU A 311 10.60 12.68 -17.06
N LYS A 312 10.02 11.60 -16.53
CA LYS A 312 10.29 10.24 -17.03
C LYS A 312 9.69 9.98 -18.42
N ARG A 313 9.03 10.99 -19.03
CA ARG A 313 8.35 10.91 -20.34
C ARG A 313 7.56 9.62 -20.48
N THR A 314 6.86 9.25 -19.41
CA THR A 314 5.90 8.15 -19.47
C THR A 314 4.88 8.56 -20.54
N SER A 315 4.75 7.79 -21.61
CA SER A 315 3.86 8.00 -22.76
C SER A 315 2.37 8.11 -22.42
N PHE A 316 2.05 8.16 -21.13
CA PHE A 316 0.75 8.07 -20.54
C PHE A 316 0.19 9.43 -20.09
N LEU A 317 1.05 10.38 -19.69
CA LEU A 317 0.55 11.69 -19.29
C LEU A 317 0.18 12.52 -20.52
N ASN A 318 -1.05 13.05 -20.52
CA ASN A 318 -1.46 14.00 -21.53
C ASN A 318 -0.93 15.41 -21.23
N GLU A 319 -1.02 16.33 -22.19
CA GLU A 319 -0.51 17.71 -22.04
C GLU A 319 -1.14 18.44 -20.86
N THR A 320 -2.43 18.19 -20.58
CA THR A 320 -3.15 18.79 -19.45
C THR A 320 -2.52 18.36 -18.12
N GLU A 321 -2.21 17.08 -17.94
CA GLU A 321 -1.59 16.57 -16.71
C GLU A 321 -0.16 17.05 -16.53
N ILE A 322 0.59 17.18 -17.63
CA ILE A 322 1.94 17.77 -17.61
C ILE A 322 1.86 19.25 -17.21
N SER A 323 0.91 20.00 -17.77
CA SER A 323 0.67 21.40 -17.43
C SER A 323 0.29 21.57 -15.96
N ALA A 324 -0.65 20.75 -15.47
CA ALA A 324 -1.04 20.72 -14.07
C ALA A 324 0.17 20.47 -13.16
N GLY A 325 1.04 19.53 -13.50
CA GLY A 325 2.28 19.29 -12.75
C GLY A 325 3.21 20.50 -12.67
N LYS A 326 3.36 21.23 -13.77
CA LYS A 326 4.14 22.49 -13.79
C LYS A 326 3.51 23.56 -12.91
N GLU A 327 2.18 23.69 -12.94
CA GLU A 327 1.44 24.63 -12.11
C GLU A 327 1.59 24.29 -10.62
N LEU A 328 1.43 23.02 -10.23
CA LEU A 328 1.62 22.58 -8.84
C LEU A 328 3.03 22.90 -8.33
N LEU A 329 4.05 22.62 -9.15
CA LEU A 329 5.44 22.92 -8.82
C LEU A 329 5.68 24.43 -8.69
N LEU A 330 5.12 25.23 -9.60
CA LEU A 330 5.21 26.67 -9.53
C LEU A 330 4.59 27.19 -8.23
N LYS A 331 3.38 26.77 -7.88
CA LYS A 331 2.70 27.17 -6.65
C LYS A 331 3.48 26.76 -5.40
N ALA A 332 3.95 25.52 -5.34
CA ALA A 332 4.78 25.04 -4.23
C ALA A 332 6.08 25.87 -4.09
N SER A 333 6.67 26.27 -5.21
CA SER A 333 7.85 27.17 -5.23
C SER A 333 7.50 28.60 -4.78
N GLU A 334 6.36 29.15 -5.19
CA GLU A 334 5.90 30.49 -4.80
C GLU A 334 5.70 30.59 -3.28
N GLU A 335 5.14 29.54 -2.68
CA GLU A 335 4.97 29.36 -1.22
C GLU A 335 6.29 29.21 -0.45
N GLY A 336 7.41 29.11 -1.15
CA GLY A 336 8.73 29.01 -0.52
C GLY A 336 9.09 27.60 -0.03
N LEU A 337 8.46 26.55 -0.58
CA LEU A 337 8.76 25.17 -0.21
C LEU A 337 10.13 24.76 -0.79
N PRO A 338 11.15 24.44 0.04
CA PRO A 338 12.55 24.40 -0.41
C PRO A 338 12.87 23.44 -1.56
N ARG A 339 12.36 22.20 -1.49
CA ARG A 339 12.57 21.17 -2.53
C ARG A 339 11.85 21.55 -3.81
N ALA A 340 10.64 22.12 -3.74
CA ALA A 340 9.92 22.61 -4.92
C ALA A 340 10.63 23.80 -5.57
N MET A 341 11.11 24.76 -4.78
CA MET A 341 11.92 25.88 -5.29
C MET A 341 13.16 25.39 -6.02
N PHE A 342 13.89 24.44 -5.43
CA PHE A 342 15.08 23.87 -6.06
C PHE A 342 14.73 23.15 -7.37
N ALA A 343 13.68 22.30 -7.35
CA ALA A 343 13.23 21.58 -8.53
C ALA A 343 12.77 22.52 -9.66
N ARG A 344 12.01 23.58 -9.36
CA ARG A 344 11.60 24.59 -10.34
C ARG A 344 12.79 25.37 -10.88
N ALA A 345 13.77 25.71 -10.03
CA ALA A 345 14.99 26.36 -10.49
C ALA A 345 15.74 25.48 -11.50
N LEU A 346 15.87 24.17 -11.24
CA LEU A 346 16.48 23.25 -12.21
C LEU A 346 15.72 23.16 -13.53
N ASP A 347 14.38 23.24 -13.51
CA ASP A 347 13.58 23.26 -14.73
C ASP A 347 13.83 24.56 -15.52
N LEU A 348 13.85 25.72 -14.85
CA LEU A 348 14.18 27.01 -15.48
C LEU A 348 15.58 27.00 -16.10
N LEU A 349 16.58 26.45 -15.40
CA LEU A 349 17.94 26.34 -15.96
C LEU A 349 18.00 25.43 -17.20
N ARG A 350 17.20 24.35 -17.23
CA ARG A 350 17.08 23.47 -18.40
C ARG A 350 16.36 24.16 -19.57
N GLU A 351 15.40 25.02 -19.26
CA GLU A 351 14.67 25.88 -20.20
C GLU A 351 15.49 27.10 -20.67
N ALA A 352 16.78 27.19 -20.28
CA ALA A 352 17.67 28.32 -20.56
C ALA A 352 17.27 29.67 -19.91
N GLU A 353 16.33 29.66 -18.96
CA GLU A 353 15.91 30.80 -18.15
C GLU A 353 16.87 31.03 -16.97
N PHE A 354 18.16 31.23 -17.27
CA PHE A 354 19.24 31.27 -16.27
C PHE A 354 19.06 32.36 -15.21
N LYS A 355 18.59 33.55 -15.62
CA LYS A 355 18.39 34.68 -14.70
C LYS A 355 17.38 34.34 -13.62
N GLU A 356 16.24 33.78 -14.02
CA GLU A 356 15.14 33.44 -13.13
C GLU A 356 15.47 32.22 -12.27
N GLY A 357 16.07 31.18 -12.87
CA GLY A 357 16.55 30.01 -12.12
C GLY A 357 17.53 30.38 -11.01
N LYS A 358 18.51 31.24 -11.31
CA LYS A 358 19.46 31.73 -10.30
C LYS A 358 18.82 32.61 -9.24
N ARG A 359 17.87 33.48 -9.63
CA ARG A 359 17.10 34.30 -8.67
C ARG A 359 16.39 33.40 -7.65
N LEU A 360 15.78 32.31 -8.11
CA LEU A 360 15.09 31.36 -7.26
C LEU A 360 16.04 30.59 -6.33
N LEU A 361 17.20 30.14 -6.83
CA LEU A 361 18.24 29.52 -5.99
C LEU A 361 18.77 30.48 -4.91
N LYS A 362 19.02 31.75 -5.26
CA LYS A 362 19.46 32.78 -4.29
C LYS A 362 18.39 33.03 -3.22
N ARG A 363 17.09 33.07 -3.59
CA ARG A 363 15.96 33.14 -2.64
C ARG A 363 15.86 31.91 -1.75
N LEU A 364 16.10 30.71 -2.28
CA LEU A 364 16.09 29.46 -1.52
C LEU A 364 17.16 29.44 -0.43
N ILE A 365 18.37 29.93 -0.73
CA ILE A 365 19.49 29.99 0.23
C ILE A 365 19.19 30.97 1.38
N SER A 366 18.45 32.05 1.11
CA SER A 366 18.09 33.05 2.12
C SER A 366 16.92 32.66 3.04
N LEU A 367 16.24 31.54 2.78
CA LEU A 367 15.19 31.03 3.68
C LEU A 367 15.76 30.76 5.08
N LYS A 368 14.96 30.89 6.14
CA LYS A 368 15.36 30.39 7.47
C LYS A 368 15.38 28.85 7.44
N ASN A 369 16.21 28.22 8.29
CA ASN A 369 16.20 26.76 8.45
C ASN A 369 14.97 26.33 9.26
N ILE A 370 13.80 26.31 8.61
CA ILE A 370 12.52 26.08 9.29
C ILE A 370 12.27 24.58 9.52
N HIS A 371 12.77 23.71 8.63
CA HIS A 371 12.54 22.27 8.69
C HIS A 371 13.81 21.41 8.55
N PRO A 372 13.86 20.21 9.16
CA PRO A 372 14.89 19.22 8.90
C PRO A 372 15.02 18.94 7.38
N GLY A 373 16.24 18.91 6.87
CA GLY A 373 16.52 18.72 5.43
C GLY A 373 16.61 20.00 4.59
N THR A 374 16.16 21.16 5.11
CA THR A 374 16.29 22.45 4.39
C THR A 374 17.76 22.77 4.07
N ALA A 375 18.67 22.47 5.00
CA ALA A 375 20.10 22.70 4.81
C ALA A 375 20.70 21.85 3.68
N GLU A 376 20.23 20.59 3.51
CA GLU A 376 20.68 19.73 2.42
C GLU A 376 20.23 20.31 1.06
N ILE A 377 19.02 20.88 0.99
CA ILE A 377 18.52 21.52 -0.22
C ILE A 377 19.27 22.83 -0.53
N LYS A 378 19.61 23.62 0.50
CA LYS A 378 20.45 24.82 0.34
C LYS A 378 21.86 24.48 -0.16
N LEU A 379 22.44 23.38 0.32
CA LEU A 379 23.70 22.86 -0.21
C LEU A 379 23.62 22.55 -1.70
N LEU A 380 22.56 21.86 -2.13
CA LEU A 380 22.35 21.57 -3.54
C LEU A 380 22.23 22.87 -4.36
N ALA A 381 21.51 23.87 -3.85
CA ALA A 381 21.39 25.18 -4.50
C ALA A 381 22.75 25.90 -4.63
N LEU A 382 23.54 25.93 -3.56
CA LEU A 382 24.87 26.53 -3.55
C LEU A 382 25.84 25.80 -4.48
N ARG A 383 25.77 24.46 -4.54
CA ARG A 383 26.52 23.66 -5.51
C ARG A 383 26.15 24.05 -6.94
N THR A 384 24.86 24.15 -7.26
CA THR A 384 24.38 24.53 -8.59
C THR A 384 24.86 25.93 -8.97
N LEU A 385 24.78 26.91 -8.06
CA LEU A 385 25.27 28.26 -8.30
C LEU A 385 26.79 28.32 -8.49
N ALA A 386 27.56 27.60 -7.65
CA ALA A 386 29.01 27.54 -7.78
C ALA A 386 29.44 26.91 -9.12
N MET A 387 28.75 25.86 -9.57
CA MET A 387 29.00 25.26 -10.87
C MET A 387 28.64 26.21 -12.03
N ASP A 388 27.51 26.90 -11.95
CA ASP A 388 27.13 27.90 -12.97
C ASP A 388 28.16 29.01 -13.09
N ALA A 389 28.61 29.56 -11.95
CA ALA A 389 29.61 30.61 -11.87
C ALA A 389 30.97 30.14 -12.43
N GLU A 390 31.43 28.94 -12.03
CA GLU A 390 32.74 28.41 -12.48
C GLU A 390 32.77 28.10 -13.98
N TRP A 391 31.73 27.46 -14.52
CA TRP A 391 31.80 26.85 -15.86
C TRP A 391 31.08 27.63 -16.96
N ARG A 392 29.97 28.30 -16.65
CA ARG A 392 29.18 29.03 -17.67
C ARG A 392 29.47 30.52 -17.65
N VAL A 393 29.55 31.13 -16.46
CA VAL A 393 29.83 32.55 -16.30
C VAL A 393 31.34 32.83 -16.30
N CYS A 394 32.15 31.83 -15.96
CA CYS A 394 33.61 31.94 -15.78
C CYS A 394 34.01 32.97 -14.70
N ASP A 395 33.17 33.14 -13.67
CA ASP A 395 33.45 33.97 -12.50
C ASP A 395 33.89 33.08 -11.33
N LEU A 396 35.21 32.95 -11.17
CA LEU A 396 35.81 32.13 -10.12
C LEU A 396 35.57 32.72 -8.72
N GLN A 397 35.38 34.04 -8.62
CA GLN A 397 35.14 34.72 -7.34
C GLN A 397 33.70 34.46 -6.86
N GLU A 398 32.70 34.58 -7.75
CA GLU A 398 31.31 34.20 -7.44
C GLU A 398 31.22 32.70 -7.10
N ALA A 399 31.96 31.85 -7.82
CA ALA A 399 32.01 30.42 -7.52
C ALA A 399 32.60 30.12 -6.13
N LEU A 400 33.64 30.86 -5.72
CA LEU A 400 34.24 30.73 -4.40
C LEU A 400 33.29 31.19 -3.30
N ILE A 401 32.62 32.33 -3.48
CA ILE A 401 31.62 32.85 -2.52
C ILE A 401 30.52 31.81 -2.25
N HIS A 402 29.98 31.19 -3.29
CA HIS A 402 28.96 30.14 -3.12
C HIS A 402 29.51 28.88 -2.45
N THR A 403 30.77 28.53 -2.72
CA THR A 403 31.44 27.39 -2.09
C THR A 403 31.68 27.63 -0.60
N GLU A 404 32.11 28.83 -0.21
CA GLU A 404 32.33 29.20 1.19
C GLU A 404 31.02 29.31 1.97
N ALA A 405 29.98 29.89 1.35
CA ALA A 405 28.64 29.91 1.93
C ALA A 405 28.15 28.48 2.24
N ALA A 406 28.43 27.50 1.38
CA ALA A 406 28.07 26.10 1.63
C ALA A 406 28.81 25.51 2.84
N LEU A 407 30.10 25.83 3.00
CA LEU A 407 30.93 25.37 4.12
C LEU A 407 30.52 26.01 5.46
N SER A 408 29.90 27.20 5.43
CA SER A 408 29.43 27.91 6.62
C SER A 408 28.10 27.40 7.21
N LEU A 409 27.41 26.46 6.56
CA LEU A 409 26.16 25.93 7.09
C LEU A 409 26.41 25.05 8.33
N GLU A 410 25.85 25.43 9.47
CA GLU A 410 26.15 24.90 10.81
C GLU A 410 25.78 23.42 11.03
N CYS A 411 24.93 22.82 10.19
CA CYS A 411 24.34 21.50 10.44
C CYS A 411 24.73 20.40 9.41
N LEU A 412 25.96 20.44 8.89
CA LEU A 412 26.40 19.54 7.82
C LEU A 412 27.30 18.39 8.31
N ARG A 413 26.97 17.17 7.89
CA ARG A 413 27.85 16.00 8.01
C ARG A 413 29.13 16.22 7.20
N GLU A 414 30.25 15.74 7.72
CA GLU A 414 31.58 15.93 7.12
C GLU A 414 31.68 15.37 5.68
N SER A 415 30.99 14.26 5.41
CA SER A 415 30.90 13.68 4.07
C SER A 415 30.30 14.63 3.03
N MET A 416 29.39 15.52 3.44
CA MET A 416 28.76 16.51 2.57
C MET A 416 29.67 17.72 2.33
N LYS A 417 30.58 18.03 3.27
CA LYS A 417 31.54 19.15 3.16
C LYS A 417 32.72 18.82 2.23
N ALA A 418 33.11 17.55 2.15
CA ALA A 418 34.30 17.11 1.40
C ALA A 418 34.32 17.59 -0.07
N GLU A 419 33.18 17.61 -0.75
CA GLU A 419 33.10 18.15 -2.12
C GLU A 419 33.44 19.65 -2.17
N PHE A 420 32.88 20.44 -1.26
CA PHE A 420 33.06 21.89 -1.21
C PHE A 420 34.48 22.28 -0.76
N ILE A 421 35.10 21.51 0.15
CA ILE A 421 36.51 21.71 0.52
C ILE A 421 37.40 21.56 -0.71
N ARG A 422 37.27 20.44 -1.45
CA ARG A 422 38.02 20.19 -2.69
C ARG A 422 37.76 21.26 -3.75
N ARG A 423 36.51 21.73 -3.88
CA ARG A 423 36.15 22.83 -4.79
C ARG A 423 36.83 24.14 -4.36
N ARG A 424 36.84 24.47 -3.07
CA ARG A 424 37.49 25.68 -2.52
C ARG A 424 38.98 25.70 -2.85
N GLU A 425 39.68 24.61 -2.57
CA GLU A 425 41.11 24.46 -2.86
C GLU A 425 41.41 24.62 -4.36
N ARG A 426 40.60 23.98 -5.22
CA ARG A 426 40.72 24.11 -6.69
C ARG A 426 40.52 25.56 -7.14
N LEU A 427 39.49 26.25 -6.65
CA LEU A 427 39.18 27.62 -7.02
C LEU A 427 40.27 28.60 -6.56
N LEU A 428 40.74 28.47 -5.32
CA LEU A 428 41.85 29.29 -4.79
C LEU A 428 43.13 29.11 -5.61
N LYS A 429 43.43 27.88 -6.05
CA LYS A 429 44.58 27.62 -6.94
C LYS A 429 44.42 28.30 -8.31
N LYS A 430 43.22 28.26 -8.90
CA LYS A 430 42.94 28.93 -10.18
C LYS A 430 43.03 30.46 -10.05
N LEU A 431 42.54 31.03 -8.96
CA LEU A 431 42.61 32.47 -8.68
C LEU A 431 44.05 32.95 -8.42
N GLY A 432 44.88 32.11 -7.78
CA GLY A 432 46.28 32.41 -7.49
C GLY A 432 47.26 32.16 -8.64
N ASN A 433 46.84 31.53 -9.75
CA ASN A 433 47.71 31.19 -10.88
C ASN A 433 47.01 31.50 -12.23
N PRO A 434 47.03 32.77 -12.69
CA PRO A 434 46.27 33.21 -13.86
C PRO A 434 46.75 32.60 -15.20
N GLU A 435 47.96 32.02 -15.28
CA GLU A 435 48.52 31.47 -16.54
C GLU A 435 47.87 30.16 -17.02
N VAL A 436 47.09 29.48 -16.17
CA VAL A 436 46.36 28.25 -16.56
C VAL A 436 45.10 28.56 -17.39
N LEU A 437 44.71 29.84 -17.50
CA LEU A 437 43.42 30.27 -18.08
C LEU A 437 43.41 30.42 -19.61
N ASN A 438 44.57 30.55 -20.27
CA ASN A 438 44.66 30.79 -21.72
C ASN A 438 44.90 29.53 -22.57
N GLY A 439 44.76 28.34 -21.98
CA GLY A 439 44.98 27.07 -22.67
C GLY A 439 43.79 26.13 -22.51
N ASN A 440 42.65 26.44 -23.14
CA ASN A 440 41.63 25.48 -23.59
C ASN A 440 40.65 26.15 -24.56
#